data_AF-A0A1F2WR95-F1
#
_entry.id   AF-A0A1F2WR95-F1
#
_cell.length_a   1.000
_cell.length_b   1.000
_cell.length_c   1.000
_cell.angle_alpha   90.00
_cell.angle_beta   90.00
_cell.angle_gamma   90.00
#
_symmetry.space_group_name_H-M   'P 1'
#
loop_
_entity.id
_entity.type
_entity.pdbx_description
1 polymer ?
#
loop_
_entity_poly.entity_id
_entity_poly.type
_entity_poly.pdbx_seq_one_letter_code
_entity_poly.pdbx_strand_id
1 'polypeptide(L)' 'MLYVALREFKIGSEGLRMRLDNATMHLLLTGMLQGVFDATYDVDSNVEWKLTEEESLEAEVQPCA' A
#
# COMPACT_ATOMS: atom_id res chain seq x y z
N MET A 1 7.22 -3.01 -18.86
CA MET A 1 6.30 -1.88 -19.04
C MET A 1 5.56 -1.72 -17.73
N LEU A 2 5.93 -0.76 -16.87
CA LEU A 2 5.25 -0.55 -15.59
C LEU A 2 3.84 0.00 -15.89
N TYR A 3 2.81 -0.81 -15.65
CA TYR A 3 1.43 -0.34 -15.72
C TYR A 3 1.14 0.51 -14.47
N VAL A 4 0.83 1.80 -14.66
CA VAL A 4 0.35 2.68 -13.59
C VAL A 4 -1.10 2.32 -13.29
N ALA A 5 -1.33 1.64 -12.15
CA ALA A 5 -2.63 1.10 -11.76
C ALA A 5 -3.57 2.13 -11.12
N LEU A 6 -3.00 3.21 -10.58
CA LEU A 6 -3.75 4.29 -9.95
C LEU A 6 -4.30 5.25 -11.01
N ARG A 7 -5.63 5.32 -11.10
CA ARG A 7 -6.33 6.20 -12.05
C ARG A 7 -6.79 7.49 -11.39
N GLU A 8 -7.30 7.41 -10.15
CA GLU A 8 -7.75 8.57 -9.39
C GLU A 8 -7.40 8.41 -7.91
N PHE A 9 -6.87 9.47 -7.29
CA PHE A 9 -6.66 9.57 -5.84
C PHE A 9 -7.04 10.97 -5.37
N LYS A 10 -7.93 11.04 -4.37
CA LYS A 10 -8.31 12.29 -3.68
C LYS A 10 -8.33 12.02 -2.18
N ILE A 11 -7.66 12.89 -1.43
CA ILE A 11 -7.65 12.87 0.04
C ILE A 11 -7.94 14.30 0.55
N GLY A 12 -8.80 14.42 1.56
CA GLY A 12 -9.15 15.68 2.18
C GLY A 12 -9.88 15.47 3.51
N SER A 13 -10.26 16.56 4.18
CA SER A 13 -10.95 16.52 5.47
C SER A 13 -12.27 15.75 5.45
N GLU A 14 -12.92 15.70 4.28
CA GLU A 14 -14.21 15.02 4.06
C GLU A 14 -14.05 13.52 3.71
N GLY A 15 -12.82 13.01 3.63
CA GLY A 15 -12.53 11.60 3.41
C GLY A 15 -11.60 11.31 2.22
N LEU A 16 -11.56 10.04 1.85
CA LEU A 16 -10.67 9.50 0.83
C LEU A 16 -11.47 8.84 -0.30
N ARG A 17 -11.13 9.16 -1.55
CA ARG A 17 -11.68 8.52 -2.75
C ARG A 17 -10.56 8.05 -3.66
N MET A 18 -10.68 6.80 -4.11
CA MET A 18 -9.68 6.18 -4.98
C MET A 18 -10.36 5.33 -6.06
N ARG A 19 -9.83 5.37 -7.28
CA ARG A 19 -10.23 4.50 -8.39
C ARG A 19 -9.01 3.80 -8.98
N LEU A 20 -9.12 2.49 -9.09
CA LEU A 20 -8.07 1.58 -9.53
C LEU A 20 -8.66 0.62 -10.56
N ASP A 21 -7.97 0.48 -11.70
CA ASP A 21 -8.32 -0.52 -12.71
C ASP A 21 -7.13 -1.50 -12.79
N ASN A 22 -7.27 -2.72 -12.20
CA ASN A 22 -6.33 -3.89 -12.23
C ASN A 22 -5.52 -4.21 -10.94
N ALA A 23 -5.13 -5.50 -10.80
CA ALA A 23 -4.60 -6.32 -9.70
C ALA A 23 -3.31 -5.84 -8.98
N THR A 24 -2.86 -4.63 -9.28
CA THR A 24 -1.78 -3.95 -8.54
C THR A 24 -2.25 -3.43 -7.17
N MET A 25 -3.42 -3.88 -6.72
CA MET A 25 -3.93 -3.73 -5.35
C MET A 25 -2.85 -4.07 -4.34
N HIS A 26 -2.07 -5.12 -4.59
CA HIS A 26 -1.04 -5.60 -3.68
C HIS A 26 0.03 -4.55 -3.37
N LEU A 27 0.64 -3.93 -4.39
CA LEU A 27 1.67 -2.90 -4.20
C LEU A 27 1.11 -1.61 -3.59
N LEU A 28 -0.12 -1.25 -3.94
CA LEU A 28 -0.77 -0.09 -3.36
C LEU A 28 -1.13 -0.33 -1.89
N LEU A 29 -1.65 -1.52 -1.56
CA LEU A 29 -1.96 -1.91 -0.18
C LEU A 29 -0.69 -1.96 0.66
N THR A 30 0.40 -2.56 0.17
CA THR A 30 1.66 -2.61 0.93
C THR A 30 2.20 -1.22 1.20
N GLY A 31 2.25 -0.34 0.20
CA GLY A 31 2.70 1.04 0.38
C GLY A 31 1.77 1.86 1.29
N MET A 32 0.45 1.65 1.20
CA MET A 32 -0.52 2.31 2.08
C MET A 32 -0.37 1.85 3.53
N LEU A 33 -0.18 0.55 3.77
CA LEU A 33 0.05 0.00 5.11
C LEU A 33 1.34 0.54 5.73
N GLN A 34 2.42 0.63 4.95
CA GLN A 34 3.68 1.25 5.37
C GLN A 34 3.47 2.72 5.79
N GLY A 35 2.89 3.52 4.90
CA GLY A 35 2.71 4.95 5.15
C GLY A 35 1.79 5.23 6.35
N VAL A 36 0.76 4.40 6.56
CA VAL A 36 -0.10 4.49 7.76
C VAL A 36 0.67 4.14 9.02
N PHE A 37 1.47 3.08 8.99
CA PHE A 37 2.30 2.67 10.13
C PHE A 37 3.30 3.78 10.49
N ASP A 38 4.06 4.27 9.51
CA ASP A 38 5.08 5.31 9.69
C ASP A 38 4.46 6.59 10.28
N ALA A 39 3.35 7.05 9.73
CA ALA A 39 2.66 8.25 10.22
C ALA A 39 2.04 8.06 11.61
N THR A 40 1.60 6.84 11.95
CA THR A 40 0.96 6.55 13.25
C THR A 40 2.00 6.46 14.38
N TYR A 41 3.16 5.88 14.09
CA TYR A 41 4.19 5.62 15.09
C TYR A 41 5.38 6.61 15.02
N ASP A 42 5.39 7.53 14.05
CA ASP A 42 6.46 8.51 13.80
C ASP A 42 7.84 7.85 13.65
N VAL A 43 7.88 6.79 12.84
CA VAL A 43 9.08 6.01 12.53
C VAL A 43 9.19 5.78 11.03
N ASP A 44 10.40 5.48 10.56
CA ASP A 44 10.59 4.85 9.25
C ASP A 44 10.39 3.33 9.39
N SER A 45 9.81 2.68 8.38
CA SER A 45 9.66 1.22 8.34
C SER A 45 10.05 0.62 7.00
N ASN A 46 10.21 -0.71 6.99
CA ASN A 46 10.32 -1.52 5.78
C ASN A 46 9.10 -2.45 5.67
N VAL A 47 8.76 -2.82 4.43
CA VAL A 47 7.74 -3.83 4.15
C VAL A 47 8.34 -5.02 3.43
N GLU A 48 8.22 -6.19 4.03
CA GLU A 48 8.43 -7.46 3.36
C GLU A 48 7.09 -8.01 2.88
N TRP A 49 6.99 -8.41 1.62
CA TRP A 49 5.75 -8.93 1.06
C TRP A 49 5.99 -9.99 -0.01
N LYS A 50 5.00 -10.87 -0.19
CA LYS A 50 4.97 -11.87 -1.25
C LYS A 50 3.54 -12.11 -1.74
N LEU A 51 3.43 -12.51 -3.00
CA LEU A 51 2.19 -13.05 -3.56
C LEU A 51 2.25 -14.57 -3.51
N THR A 52 1.19 -15.18 -3.02
CA THR A 52 1.07 -16.64 -3.03
C THR A 52 0.50 -17.12 -4.36
N GLU A 53 0.55 -18.44 -4.59
CA GLU A 53 -0.04 -19.08 -5.77
C GLU A 53 -1.58 -18.94 -5.83
N GLU A 54 -2.21 -18.60 -4.70
CA GLU A 54 -3.66 -18.38 -4.57
C GLU A 54 -4.05 -16.90 -4.79
N GLU A 55 -3.14 -16.10 -5.35
CA GLU A 55 -3.31 -14.64 -5.53
C GLU A 55 -3.54 -13.88 -4.20
N SER A 56 -3.09 -14.44 -3.07
CA SER A 56 -3.18 -13.78 -1.76
C SER A 56 -1.92 -12.98 -1.43
N LEU A 57 -2.10 -11.86 -0.72
CA LEU A 57 -1.04 -11.00 -0.21
C LEU A 57 -0.63 -11.42 1.19
N GLU A 58 0.65 -11.74 1.39
CA GLU A 58 1.25 -11.69 2.71
C GLU A 58 2.19 -10.48 2.77
N ALA A 59 1.99 -9.61 3.76
CA ALA A 59 2.80 -8.42 3.96
C ALA A 59 3.05 -8.20 5.46
N GLU A 60 4.28 -7.84 5.80
CA GLU A 60 4.71 -7.52 7.15
C GLU A 60 5.42 -6.16 7.16
N VAL A 61 5.03 -5.29 8.08
CA VAL A 61 5.63 -3.96 8.27
C VAL A 61 6.42 -3.97 9.56
N GLN A 62 7.70 -3.58 9.50
CA GLN A 62 8.57 -3.53 10.66
C GLN A 62 9.35 -2.21 10.68
N PRO A 63 9.51 -1.55 11.85
CA PRO A 63 10.35 -0.36 11.96
C PRO A 63 11.77 -0.61 11.45
N CYS A 64 12.35 0.41 10.82
CA CYS A 64 13.78 0.45 10.56
C CYS A 64 14.52 0.53 11.90
N ALA A 65 15.60 -0.25 12.03
CA ALA A 65 16.49 -0.20 13.19
C ALA A 65 17.37 1.06 13.19
#